data_AF-A0A941CLQ9-F1
#
_entry.id   AF-A0A941CLQ9-F1
#
_cell.length_a   1.000
_cell.length_b   1.000
_cell.length_c   1.000
_cell.angle_alpha   90.00
_cell.angle_beta   90.00
_cell.angle_gamma   90.00
#
_symmetry.space_group_name_H-M   'P 1'
#
loop_
_entity.id
_entity.type
_entity.pdbx_description
1 polymer ?
#
loop_
_entity_poly.entity_id
_entity_poly.type
_entity_poly.pdbx_seq_one_letter_code
_entity_poly.pdbx_strand_id
1 'polypeptide(L)'
;MSESVVKNAKDKLQYAIENSSKWQKVHAAEYILNHNYSNNVYDIFAEEEKYNRKEPYYRIGLWRVLNQASISLEEKNKWLDSISMVYEEYTSLDRIHAAETLAKLKVSPYSISVKVTDSVLKSTHDPMWAYTYWGTAYTSEKKMCEVKNKFIDIILNSEESTLVKKIAIYALYKMKDISVQNWDLLSSRAVNEHKDSPLYTSLLTCTLANTPKDSLFSKRVFKCREKLDEQIYSSNFNELSSALTVYQYIATEEDIPFLTSFMNKDIDEDNIEITMAAANAILSVAGAGR
;
A
#
# COMPACT_ATOMS: atom_id res chain seq x y z
N MET A 1 -10.38 -13.68 -19.62
CA MET A 1 -10.72 -12.23 -19.70
C MET A 1 -10.58 -11.63 -21.12
N SER A 2 -11.39 -10.62 -21.52
CA SER A 2 -11.30 -9.97 -22.84
C SER A 2 -10.21 -8.90 -22.94
N GLU A 3 -9.58 -8.78 -24.12
CA GLU A 3 -8.59 -7.72 -24.40
C GLU A 3 -9.17 -6.30 -24.23
N SER A 4 -10.46 -6.12 -24.49
CA SER A 4 -11.16 -4.85 -24.32
C SER A 4 -11.19 -4.36 -22.87
N VAL A 5 -11.39 -5.27 -21.90
CA VAL A 5 -11.43 -4.93 -20.47
C VAL A 5 -10.03 -4.57 -19.97
N VAL A 6 -9.01 -5.32 -20.39
CA VAL A 6 -7.60 -5.03 -20.07
C VAL A 6 -7.17 -3.67 -20.63
N LYS A 7 -7.54 -3.38 -21.88
CA LYS A 7 -7.25 -2.09 -22.51
C LYS A 7 -7.90 -0.94 -21.74
N ASN A 8 -9.19 -1.05 -21.42
CA ASN A 8 -9.90 -0.03 -20.65
C ASN A 8 -9.24 0.21 -19.29
N ALA A 9 -8.83 -0.85 -18.57
CA ALA A 9 -8.14 -0.70 -17.29
C ALA A 9 -6.81 0.08 -17.42
N LYS A 10 -6.02 -0.17 -18.47
CA LYS A 10 -4.80 0.60 -18.76
C LYS A 10 -5.13 2.07 -19.08
N ASP A 11 -6.15 2.29 -19.92
CA ASP A 11 -6.59 3.63 -20.32
C ASP A 11 -7.06 4.45 -19.10
N LYS A 12 -7.72 3.81 -18.11
CA LYS A 12 -8.12 4.46 -16.86
C LYS A 12 -6.93 4.88 -15.99
N LEU A 13 -5.92 4.01 -15.85
CA LEU A 13 -4.70 4.37 -15.10
C LEU A 13 -3.91 5.47 -15.82
N GLN A 14 -3.83 5.42 -17.16
CA GLN A 14 -3.19 6.45 -17.96
C GLN A 14 -3.95 7.79 -17.87
N TYR A 15 -5.28 7.77 -17.93
CA TYR A 15 -6.07 8.99 -17.71
C TYR A 15 -5.77 9.59 -16.34
N ALA A 16 -5.70 8.74 -15.30
CA ALA A 16 -5.44 9.21 -13.95
C ALA A 16 -4.03 9.80 -13.79
N ILE A 17 -2.99 9.24 -14.41
CA ILE A 17 -1.65 9.82 -14.33
C ILE A 17 -1.56 11.20 -15.03
N GLU A 18 -2.39 11.44 -16.05
CA GLU A 18 -2.40 12.68 -16.82
C GLU A 18 -3.26 13.78 -16.18
N ASN A 19 -4.36 13.41 -15.51
CA ASN A 19 -5.41 14.35 -15.10
C ASN A 19 -5.56 14.49 -13.58
N SER A 20 -4.99 13.58 -12.78
CA SER A 20 -5.05 13.69 -11.31
C SER A 20 -4.05 14.72 -10.77
N SER A 21 -4.24 15.10 -9.51
CA SER A 21 -3.27 15.91 -8.77
C SER A 21 -2.66 15.14 -7.60
N LYS A 22 -1.43 15.53 -7.24
CA LYS A 22 -0.77 15.11 -6.00
C LYS A 22 -0.77 13.58 -5.78
N TRP A 23 -1.38 13.11 -4.68
CA TRP A 23 -1.35 11.72 -4.24
C TRP A 23 -2.07 10.76 -5.18
N GLN A 24 -3.18 11.20 -5.79
CA GLN A 24 -3.92 10.39 -6.75
C GLN A 24 -3.03 10.04 -7.96
N LYS A 25 -2.23 11.01 -8.43
CA LYS A 25 -1.27 10.77 -9.50
C LYS A 25 -0.15 9.81 -9.08
N VAL A 26 0.36 9.94 -7.86
CA VAL A 26 1.36 8.99 -7.29
C VAL A 26 0.80 7.57 -7.25
N HIS A 27 -0.44 7.39 -6.80
CA HIS A 27 -1.08 6.07 -6.79
C HIS A 27 -1.28 5.50 -8.20
N ALA A 28 -1.69 6.32 -9.17
CA ALA A 28 -1.77 5.92 -10.57
C ALA A 28 -0.42 5.37 -11.05
N ALA A 29 0.67 6.14 -10.85
CA ALA A 29 2.00 5.74 -11.25
C ALA A 29 2.46 4.44 -10.58
N GLU A 30 2.22 4.28 -9.27
CA GLU A 30 2.55 3.04 -8.56
C GLU A 30 1.78 1.83 -9.11
N TYR A 31 0.49 1.97 -9.44
CA TYR A 31 -0.26 0.90 -10.08
C TYR A 31 0.29 0.53 -11.44
N ILE A 32 0.62 1.54 -12.25
CA ILE A 32 1.21 1.34 -13.59
C ILE A 32 2.54 0.57 -13.48
N LEU A 33 3.44 1.02 -12.59
CA LEU A 33 4.75 0.41 -12.38
C LEU A 33 4.65 -1.04 -11.89
N ASN A 34 3.64 -1.38 -11.06
CA ASN A 34 3.43 -2.75 -10.60
C ASN A 34 3.10 -3.74 -11.73
N HIS A 35 2.55 -3.27 -12.85
CA HIS A 35 2.15 -4.09 -14.00
C HIS A 35 3.18 -4.12 -15.14
N ASN A 36 4.31 -3.39 -15.00
CA ASN A 36 5.44 -3.40 -15.93
C ASN A 36 5.07 -3.20 -17.41
N TYR A 37 3.99 -2.48 -17.73
CA TYR A 37 3.67 -2.15 -19.13
C TYR A 37 4.35 -0.83 -19.51
N SER A 38 4.79 -0.72 -20.77
CA SER A 38 5.47 0.47 -21.28
C SER A 38 4.60 1.73 -21.11
N ASN A 39 5.18 2.78 -20.54
CA ASN A 39 4.52 4.05 -20.27
C ASN A 39 5.56 5.18 -20.09
N ASN A 40 5.07 6.39 -19.88
CA ASN A 40 5.84 7.62 -19.70
C ASN A 40 5.89 8.10 -18.23
N VAL A 41 5.75 7.20 -17.23
CA VAL A 41 5.72 7.55 -15.80
C VAL A 41 6.96 8.35 -15.40
N TYR A 42 8.16 7.91 -15.82
CA TYR A 42 9.40 8.61 -15.48
C TYR A 42 9.39 10.05 -15.99
N ASP A 43 9.05 10.27 -17.27
CA ASP A 43 9.07 11.59 -17.89
C ASP A 43 8.05 12.54 -17.24
N ILE A 44 6.84 12.05 -16.96
CA ILE A 44 5.79 12.82 -16.27
C ILE A 44 6.29 13.29 -14.89
N PHE A 45 6.83 12.37 -14.09
CA PHE A 45 7.24 12.67 -12.73
C PHE A 45 8.54 13.46 -12.67
N ALA A 46 9.43 13.32 -13.67
CA ALA A 46 10.64 14.11 -13.76
C ALA A 46 10.31 15.58 -14.05
N GLU A 47 9.28 15.84 -14.85
CA GLU A 47 8.77 17.20 -15.05
C GLU A 47 8.08 17.74 -13.79
N GLU A 48 7.25 16.92 -13.15
CA GLU A 48 6.52 17.33 -11.94
C GLU A 48 7.44 17.63 -10.74
N GLU A 49 8.56 16.90 -10.62
CA GLU A 49 9.59 17.16 -9.59
C GLU A 49 10.18 18.57 -9.73
N LYS A 50 10.42 19.05 -10.96
CA LYS A 50 11.01 20.39 -11.18
C LYS A 50 10.22 21.50 -10.49
N TYR A 51 8.89 21.39 -10.52
CA TYR A 51 7.99 22.38 -9.93
C TYR A 51 7.68 22.12 -8.44
N ASN A 52 7.70 20.85 -8.02
CA ASN A 52 7.19 20.44 -6.70
C ASN A 52 8.26 19.93 -5.73
N ARG A 53 9.55 19.96 -6.08
CA ARG A 53 10.65 19.46 -5.21
C ARG A 53 10.76 20.10 -3.83
N LYS A 54 10.15 21.28 -3.65
CA LYS A 54 10.13 22.00 -2.37
C LYS A 54 8.82 21.82 -1.60
N GLU A 55 7.79 21.23 -2.21
CA GLU A 55 6.51 20.96 -1.56
C GLU A 55 6.69 19.80 -0.57
N PRO A 56 6.62 20.03 0.75
CA PRO A 56 6.77 18.96 1.73
C PRO A 56 5.71 17.89 1.52
N TYR A 57 6.02 16.65 1.92
CA TYR A 57 5.18 15.46 1.78
C TYR A 57 5.06 14.99 0.32
N TYR A 58 4.65 15.86 -0.59
CA TYR A 58 4.43 15.48 -1.99
C TYR A 58 5.75 15.14 -2.70
N ARG A 59 6.82 15.90 -2.46
CA ARG A 59 8.16 15.61 -3.01
C ARG A 59 8.65 14.19 -2.72
N ILE A 60 8.27 13.63 -1.56
CA ILE A 60 8.64 12.25 -1.19
C ILE A 60 7.92 11.24 -2.08
N GLY A 61 6.64 11.48 -2.39
CA GLY A 61 5.90 10.67 -3.36
C GLY A 61 6.52 10.73 -4.76
N LEU A 62 6.94 11.92 -5.19
CA LEU A 62 7.61 12.11 -6.49
C LEU A 62 8.92 11.33 -6.57
N TRP A 63 9.80 11.50 -5.57
CA TRP A 63 11.07 10.78 -5.53
C TRP A 63 10.90 9.27 -5.41
N ARG A 64 9.85 8.80 -4.72
CA ARG A 64 9.53 7.36 -4.68
C ARG A 64 9.17 6.82 -6.06
N VAL A 65 8.27 7.48 -6.78
CA VAL A 65 7.88 7.07 -8.15
C VAL A 65 9.08 7.11 -9.08
N LEU A 66 9.88 8.18 -9.02
CA LEU A 66 11.09 8.32 -9.82
C LEU A 66 12.11 7.22 -9.52
N ASN A 67 12.34 6.88 -8.25
CA ASN A 67 13.20 5.76 -7.87
C ASN A 67 12.71 4.43 -8.48
N GLN A 68 11.41 4.17 -8.43
CA GLN A 68 10.84 2.93 -8.98
C GLN A 68 10.87 2.90 -10.51
N ALA A 69 10.66 4.04 -11.17
CA ALA A 69 10.62 4.17 -12.62
C ALA A 69 12.00 4.28 -13.28
N SER A 70 13.04 4.66 -12.53
CA SER A 70 14.41 4.76 -13.06
C SER A 70 14.94 3.43 -13.55
N ILE A 71 15.64 3.44 -14.68
CA ILE A 71 16.28 2.26 -15.29
C ILE A 71 17.68 2.06 -14.72
N SER A 72 18.46 3.14 -14.62
CA SER A 72 19.85 3.09 -14.16
C SER A 72 19.95 3.05 -12.64
N LEU A 73 20.97 2.36 -12.11
CA LEU A 73 21.25 2.36 -10.67
C LEU A 73 21.63 3.76 -10.16
N GLU A 74 22.30 4.55 -10.99
CA GLU A 74 22.69 5.93 -10.66
C GLU A 74 21.45 6.81 -10.40
N GLU A 75 20.46 6.79 -11.28
CA GLU A 75 19.23 7.56 -11.09
C GLU A 75 18.42 7.03 -9.90
N LYS A 76 18.34 5.71 -9.72
CA LYS A 76 17.71 5.14 -8.52
C LYS A 76 18.34 5.69 -7.25
N ASN A 77 19.67 5.66 -7.17
CA ASN A 77 20.40 6.14 -5.99
C ASN A 77 20.19 7.63 -5.78
N LYS A 78 20.20 8.47 -6.83
CA LYS A 78 19.90 9.90 -6.72
C LYS A 78 18.58 10.18 -5.99
N TRP A 79 17.52 9.46 -6.34
CA TRP A 79 16.21 9.65 -5.72
C TRP A 79 16.16 9.06 -4.30
N LEU A 80 16.82 7.92 -4.08
CA LEU A 80 16.96 7.33 -2.76
C LEU A 80 17.74 8.24 -1.81
N ASP A 81 18.82 8.88 -2.27
CA ASP A 81 19.61 9.84 -1.50
C ASP A 81 18.75 11.04 -1.08
N SER A 82 17.90 11.53 -1.99
CA SER A 82 16.98 12.64 -1.71
C SER A 82 15.98 12.28 -0.58
N ILE A 83 15.44 11.06 -0.60
CA ILE A 83 14.56 10.54 0.46
C ILE A 83 15.34 10.35 1.77
N SER A 84 16.56 9.82 1.67
CA SER A 84 17.43 9.52 2.82
C SER A 84 17.82 10.79 3.57
N MET A 85 18.15 11.87 2.86
CA MET A 85 18.42 13.18 3.46
C MET A 85 17.24 13.69 4.29
N VAL A 86 16.00 13.51 3.82
CA VAL A 86 14.79 13.91 4.58
C VAL A 86 14.57 13.02 5.80
N TYR A 87 14.87 11.72 5.71
CA TYR A 87 14.79 10.80 6.84
C TYR A 87 15.77 11.18 7.97
N GLU A 88 16.97 11.60 7.62
CA GLU A 88 18.02 11.98 8.58
C GLU A 88 17.80 13.36 9.21
N GLU A 89 17.15 14.29 8.49
CA GLU A 89 16.87 15.65 8.96
C GLU A 89 15.75 15.67 10.02
N TYR A 90 16.13 15.79 11.29
CA TYR A 90 15.21 15.74 12.43
C TYR A 90 14.09 16.78 12.37
N THR A 91 14.36 17.95 11.78
CA THR A 91 13.40 19.06 11.70
C THR A 91 12.48 19.00 10.47
N SER A 92 12.66 18.01 9.60
CA SER A 92 11.90 17.92 8.36
C SER A 92 10.43 17.57 8.61
N LEU A 93 9.53 18.36 8.04
CA LEU A 93 8.08 18.17 8.19
C LEU A 93 7.62 16.80 7.68
N ASP A 94 8.25 16.31 6.62
CA ASP A 94 7.89 15.09 5.91
C ASP A 94 8.82 13.89 6.22
N ARG A 95 9.57 13.98 7.32
CA ARG A 95 10.45 12.91 7.81
C ARG A 95 9.74 11.56 7.97
N ILE A 96 8.50 11.57 8.46
CA ILE A 96 7.67 10.36 8.60
C ILE A 96 7.37 9.73 7.23
N HIS A 97 7.11 10.55 6.22
CA HIS A 97 6.84 10.08 4.85
C HIS A 97 8.11 9.49 4.21
N ALA A 98 9.28 10.03 4.55
CA ALA A 98 10.55 9.45 4.14
C ALA A 98 10.76 8.07 4.77
N ALA A 99 10.48 7.90 6.07
CA ALA A 99 10.55 6.60 6.74
C ALA A 99 9.60 5.57 6.11
N GLU A 100 8.34 5.96 5.85
CA GLU A 100 7.37 5.12 5.14
C GLU A 100 7.88 4.74 3.73
N THR A 101 8.45 5.71 3.02
CA THR A 101 8.95 5.51 1.65
C THR A 101 10.13 4.56 1.61
N LEU A 102 11.08 4.66 2.54
CA LEU A 102 12.17 3.69 2.66
C LEU A 102 11.62 2.27 2.86
N ALA A 103 10.61 2.10 3.73
CA ALA A 103 9.97 0.82 3.95
C ALA A 103 9.21 0.30 2.70
N LYS A 104 8.53 1.18 1.95
CA LYS A 104 7.87 0.83 0.69
C LYS A 104 8.86 0.43 -0.42
N LEU A 105 10.00 1.11 -0.48
CA LEU A 105 11.11 0.80 -1.38
C LEU A 105 11.94 -0.41 -0.93
N LYS A 106 11.59 -1.01 0.22
CA LYS A 106 12.29 -2.16 0.81
C LYS A 106 13.75 -1.86 1.18
N VAL A 107 14.04 -0.61 1.54
CA VAL A 107 15.35 -0.15 2.00
C VAL A 107 15.36 -0.12 3.52
N SER A 108 16.36 -0.78 4.12
CA SER A 108 16.52 -0.75 5.57
C SER A 108 16.99 0.63 6.03
N PRO A 109 16.37 1.24 7.06
CA PRO A 109 16.85 2.52 7.58
C PRO A 109 18.26 2.40 8.19
N TYR A 110 18.70 1.18 8.57
CA TYR A 110 20.06 0.92 9.02
C TYR A 110 21.12 1.09 7.92
N SER A 111 20.78 0.91 6.64
CA SER A 111 21.72 1.22 5.55
C SER A 111 21.81 2.72 5.27
N ILE A 112 20.86 3.52 5.77
CA ILE A 112 20.89 4.97 5.69
C ILE A 112 21.66 5.54 6.88
N SER A 113 21.20 5.26 8.10
CA SER A 113 21.78 5.85 9.30
C SER A 113 21.47 5.03 10.54
N VAL A 114 22.48 4.31 11.05
CA VAL A 114 22.36 3.51 12.29
C VAL A 114 21.97 4.39 13.47
N LYS A 115 22.61 5.56 13.62
CA LYS A 115 22.36 6.49 14.73
C LYS A 115 20.92 6.99 14.75
N VAL A 116 20.41 7.43 13.59
CA VAL A 116 19.04 7.93 13.47
C VAL A 116 18.03 6.81 13.73
N THR A 117 18.27 5.64 13.12
CA THR A 117 17.41 4.46 13.29
C THR A 117 17.30 4.06 14.75
N ASP A 118 18.43 3.90 15.44
CA ASP A 118 18.43 3.54 16.86
C ASP A 118 17.76 4.60 17.74
N SER A 119 17.93 5.89 17.42
CA SER A 119 17.26 6.96 18.16
C SER A 119 15.74 6.88 18.01
N VAL A 120 15.23 6.60 16.80
CA VAL A 120 13.79 6.47 16.56
C VAL A 120 13.24 5.23 17.26
N LEU A 121 13.93 4.09 17.15
CA LEU A 121 13.47 2.82 17.72
C LEU A 121 13.52 2.76 19.25
N LYS A 122 14.28 3.64 19.90
CA LYS A 122 14.30 3.83 21.36
C LYS A 122 13.29 4.88 21.87
N SER A 123 12.59 5.56 20.95
CA SER A 123 11.58 6.56 21.27
C SER A 123 10.23 5.92 21.60
N THR A 124 9.21 6.77 21.81
CA THR A 124 7.81 6.37 21.93
C THR A 124 7.31 5.64 20.68
N HIS A 125 6.38 4.69 20.88
CA HIS A 125 5.67 4.04 19.79
C HIS A 125 4.71 5.03 19.13
N ASP A 126 5.19 5.73 18.11
CA ASP A 126 4.45 6.66 17.29
C ASP A 126 4.53 6.24 15.79
N PRO A 127 3.91 6.99 14.86
CA PRO A 127 4.02 6.69 13.44
C PRO A 127 5.45 6.64 12.89
N MET A 128 6.35 7.50 13.37
CA MET A 128 7.75 7.52 12.94
C MET A 128 8.46 6.22 13.36
N TRP A 129 8.21 5.78 14.60
CA TRP A 129 8.68 4.49 15.10
C TRP A 129 8.15 3.34 14.24
N ALA A 130 6.85 3.30 13.96
CA ALA A 130 6.22 2.17 13.27
C ALA A 130 6.74 2.02 11.83
N TYR A 131 6.85 3.10 11.07
CA TYR A 131 7.41 3.06 9.72
C TYR A 131 8.90 2.72 9.70
N THR A 132 9.67 3.26 10.64
CA THR A 132 11.09 2.92 10.77
C THR A 132 11.26 1.43 11.13
N TYR A 133 10.47 0.92 12.07
CA TYR A 133 10.50 -0.48 12.47
C TYR A 133 10.11 -1.42 11.33
N TRP A 134 9.11 -1.06 10.53
CA TRP A 134 8.78 -1.77 9.29
C TRP A 134 9.99 -1.83 8.36
N GLY A 135 10.67 -0.70 8.10
CA GLY A 135 11.86 -0.66 7.26
C GLY A 135 12.96 -1.64 7.70
N THR A 136 13.10 -1.90 9.00
CA THR A 136 14.11 -2.86 9.49
C THR A 136 13.87 -4.30 9.01
N ALA A 137 12.64 -4.66 8.64
CA ALA A 137 12.30 -5.99 8.13
C ALA A 137 13.19 -6.41 6.94
N TYR A 138 13.66 -5.44 6.15
CA TYR A 138 14.46 -5.68 4.96
C TYR A 138 15.97 -5.82 5.23
N THR A 139 16.41 -5.84 6.49
CA THR A 139 17.81 -6.13 6.85
C THR A 139 18.17 -7.62 6.66
N SER A 140 17.23 -8.54 6.92
CA SER A 140 17.43 -9.98 6.75
C SER A 140 16.09 -10.74 6.84
N GLU A 141 16.05 -11.99 6.36
CA GLU A 141 14.88 -12.86 6.51
C GLU A 141 14.47 -13.08 7.98
N LYS A 142 15.46 -13.24 8.87
CA LYS A 142 15.20 -13.35 10.32
C LYS A 142 14.48 -12.10 10.84
N LYS A 143 14.96 -10.91 10.45
CA LYS A 143 14.36 -9.64 10.86
C LYS A 143 12.96 -9.46 10.27
N MET A 144 12.73 -9.89 9.02
CA MET A 144 11.41 -9.92 8.40
C MET A 144 10.40 -10.71 9.26
N CYS A 145 10.76 -11.91 9.72
CA CYS A 145 9.92 -12.71 10.60
C CYS A 145 9.68 -12.02 11.96
N GLU A 146 10.73 -11.48 12.58
CA GLU A 146 10.65 -10.76 13.86
C GLU A 146 9.68 -9.55 13.78
N VAL A 147 9.82 -8.72 12.74
CA VAL A 147 8.99 -7.54 12.54
C VAL A 147 7.53 -7.94 12.29
N LYS A 148 7.28 -8.97 11.46
CA LYS A 148 5.91 -9.48 11.24
C LYS A 148 5.25 -9.94 12.54
N ASN A 149 5.97 -10.71 13.37
CA ASN A 149 5.44 -11.17 14.66
C ASN A 149 5.14 -9.99 15.59
N LYS A 150 6.08 -9.05 15.72
CA LYS A 150 5.91 -7.88 16.57
C LYS A 150 4.73 -7.00 16.13
N PHE A 151 4.49 -6.86 14.83
CA PHE A 151 3.31 -6.15 14.34
C PHE A 151 2.00 -6.86 14.64
N ILE A 152 1.97 -8.19 14.66
CA ILE A 152 0.80 -8.92 15.15
C ILE A 152 0.56 -8.63 16.64
N ASP A 153 1.61 -8.66 17.46
CA ASP A 153 1.48 -8.32 18.89
C ASP A 153 0.93 -6.90 19.11
N ILE A 154 1.41 -5.94 18.33
CA ILE A 154 0.94 -4.54 18.32
C ILE A 154 -0.55 -4.44 17.96
N ILE A 155 -0.99 -5.19 16.94
CA ILE A 155 -2.38 -5.20 16.49
C ILE A 155 -3.31 -5.77 17.58
N LEU A 156 -2.84 -6.78 18.31
CA LEU A 156 -3.62 -7.46 19.35
C LEU A 156 -3.59 -6.75 20.71
N ASN A 157 -2.60 -5.90 20.97
CA ASN A 157 -2.45 -5.19 22.23
C ASN A 157 -3.55 -4.12 22.43
N SER A 158 -4.38 -4.22 23.47
CA SER A 158 -5.44 -3.23 23.75
C SER A 158 -4.91 -1.82 23.99
N GLU A 159 -3.75 -1.69 24.63
CA GLU A 159 -3.19 -0.41 25.10
C GLU A 159 -2.43 0.36 24.01
N GLU A 160 -2.15 -0.28 22.88
CA GLU A 160 -1.41 0.33 21.79
C GLU A 160 -2.28 1.29 20.96
N SER A 161 -1.68 2.38 20.49
CA SER A 161 -2.43 3.45 19.84
C SER A 161 -3.05 2.99 18.51
N THR A 162 -4.25 3.50 18.19
CA THR A 162 -4.94 3.19 16.93
C THR A 162 -4.09 3.54 15.70
N LEU A 163 -3.33 4.64 15.74
CA LEU A 163 -2.47 5.05 14.63
C LEU A 163 -1.33 4.05 14.39
N VAL A 164 -0.64 3.59 15.43
CA VAL A 164 0.42 2.58 15.31
C VAL A 164 -0.14 1.25 14.85
N LYS A 165 -1.32 0.84 15.36
CA LYS A 165 -2.03 -0.35 14.87
C LYS A 165 -2.33 -0.27 13.38
N LYS A 166 -2.86 0.86 12.89
CA LYS A 166 -3.12 1.06 11.45
C LYS A 166 -1.85 0.88 10.61
N ILE A 167 -0.72 1.44 11.07
CA ILE A 167 0.56 1.31 10.37
C ILE A 167 1.07 -0.13 10.40
N ALA A 168 0.96 -0.82 11.53
CA ALA A 168 1.32 -2.24 11.63
C ALA A 168 0.49 -3.10 10.67
N ILE A 169 -0.83 -2.88 10.60
CA ILE A 169 -1.73 -3.57 9.65
C ILE A 169 -1.31 -3.26 8.21
N TYR A 170 -1.06 -2.00 7.89
CA TYR A 170 -0.63 -1.59 6.56
C TYR A 170 0.73 -2.18 6.17
N ALA A 171 1.68 -2.24 7.10
CA ALA A 171 2.98 -2.85 6.90
C ALA A 171 2.86 -4.36 6.62
N LEU A 172 2.03 -5.09 7.38
CA LEU A 172 1.75 -6.50 7.13
C LEU A 172 1.04 -6.73 5.79
N TYR A 173 0.11 -5.85 5.42
CA TYR A 173 -0.54 -5.88 4.10
C TYR A 173 0.46 -5.72 2.96
N LYS A 174 1.46 -4.84 3.11
CA LYS A 174 2.49 -4.61 2.08
C LYS A 174 3.60 -5.68 2.06
N MET A 175 4.03 -6.17 3.22
CA MET A 175 5.03 -7.24 3.31
C MET A 175 4.48 -8.60 2.88
N LYS A 176 3.18 -8.84 3.08
CA LYS A 176 2.48 -10.11 2.83
C LYS A 176 3.15 -11.31 3.50
N ASP A 177 2.71 -12.52 3.18
CA ASP A 177 3.34 -13.79 3.57
C ASP A 177 3.62 -13.88 5.08
N ILE A 178 2.64 -13.55 5.91
CA ILE A 178 2.69 -13.84 7.35
C ILE A 178 2.58 -15.35 7.60
N SER A 179 3.06 -15.82 8.76
CA SER A 179 2.92 -17.23 9.13
C SER A 179 1.44 -17.61 9.29
N VAL A 180 1.11 -18.90 9.12
CA VAL A 180 -0.25 -19.42 9.35
C VAL A 180 -0.75 -19.07 10.76
N GLN A 181 0.13 -19.18 11.76
CA GLN A 181 -0.17 -18.81 13.15
C GLN A 181 -0.56 -17.33 13.30
N ASN A 182 0.21 -16.43 12.65
CA ASN A 182 -0.11 -15.01 12.65
C ASN A 182 -1.38 -14.70 11.87
N TRP A 183 -1.62 -15.40 10.77
CA TRP A 183 -2.86 -15.28 10.02
C TRP A 183 -4.07 -15.77 10.83
N ASP A 184 -3.92 -16.83 11.62
CA ASP A 184 -4.98 -17.32 12.50
C ASP A 184 -5.38 -16.27 13.54
N LEU A 185 -4.38 -15.61 14.16
CA LEU A 185 -4.60 -14.51 15.10
C LEU A 185 -5.27 -13.31 14.41
N LEU A 186 -4.72 -12.88 13.26
CA LEU A 186 -5.21 -11.72 12.52
C LEU A 186 -6.65 -11.93 12.02
N SER A 187 -6.93 -13.10 11.43
CA SER A 187 -8.27 -13.45 10.93
C SER A 187 -9.30 -13.56 12.07
N SER A 188 -8.91 -14.11 13.22
CA SER A 188 -9.77 -14.15 14.40
C SER A 188 -10.08 -12.74 14.91
N ARG A 189 -9.09 -11.83 14.91
CA ARG A 189 -9.30 -10.43 15.28
C ARG A 189 -10.22 -9.70 14.28
N ALA A 190 -10.02 -9.90 12.98
CA ALA A 190 -10.79 -9.25 11.91
C ALA A 190 -12.26 -9.69 11.90
N VAL A 191 -12.52 -11.00 12.06
CA VAL A 191 -13.87 -11.56 12.09
C VAL A 191 -14.70 -11.01 13.25
N ASN A 192 -14.06 -10.71 14.38
CA ASN A 192 -14.70 -10.21 15.59
C ASN A 192 -14.62 -8.68 15.73
N GLU A 193 -14.02 -7.98 14.76
CA GLU A 193 -13.93 -6.53 14.81
C GLU A 193 -15.30 -5.89 14.58
N HIS A 194 -15.60 -4.86 15.37
CA HIS A 194 -16.83 -4.10 15.25
C HIS A 194 -16.77 -3.19 14.02
N LYS A 195 -17.88 -3.05 13.27
CA LYS A 195 -17.93 -2.24 12.04
C LYS A 195 -17.56 -0.76 12.24
N ASP A 196 -17.83 -0.24 13.45
CA ASP A 196 -17.52 1.15 13.81
C ASP A 196 -16.06 1.32 14.30
N SER A 197 -15.29 0.23 14.36
CA SER A 197 -13.87 0.30 14.71
C SER A 197 -13.11 1.03 13.61
N PRO A 198 -12.22 1.98 13.95
CA PRO A 198 -11.36 2.63 12.97
C PRO A 198 -10.37 1.66 12.29
N LEU A 199 -10.22 0.43 12.79
CA LEU A 199 -9.34 -0.60 12.22
C LEU A 199 -10.07 -1.57 11.29
N TYR A 200 -11.41 -1.52 11.21
CA TYR A 200 -12.24 -2.54 10.58
C TYR A 200 -11.82 -2.86 9.15
N THR A 201 -11.84 -1.86 8.27
CA THR A 201 -11.49 -2.03 6.86
C THR A 201 -10.05 -2.53 6.69
N SER A 202 -9.10 -1.93 7.42
CA SER A 202 -7.68 -2.30 7.34
C SER A 202 -7.44 -3.75 7.80
N LEU A 203 -8.12 -4.20 8.86
CA LEU A 203 -8.02 -5.58 9.33
C LEU A 203 -8.56 -6.57 8.29
N LEU A 204 -9.71 -6.27 7.68
CA LEU A 204 -10.29 -7.12 6.65
C LEU A 204 -9.35 -7.21 5.44
N THR A 205 -8.89 -6.08 4.90
CA THR A 205 -8.03 -6.06 3.72
C THR A 205 -6.69 -6.73 3.97
N CYS A 206 -6.04 -6.48 5.12
CA CYS A 206 -4.79 -7.13 5.47
C CYS A 206 -4.96 -8.64 5.67
N THR A 207 -6.04 -9.08 6.30
CA THR A 207 -6.34 -10.51 6.50
C THR A 207 -6.52 -11.23 5.17
N LEU A 208 -7.34 -10.66 4.29
CA LEU A 208 -7.65 -11.24 2.98
C LEU A 208 -6.40 -11.31 2.10
N ALA A 209 -5.60 -10.24 2.04
CA ALA A 209 -4.35 -10.21 1.28
C ALA A 209 -3.29 -11.23 1.75
N ASN A 210 -3.36 -11.64 3.03
CA ASN A 210 -2.45 -12.59 3.64
C ASN A 210 -3.00 -14.02 3.75
N THR A 211 -4.11 -14.32 3.07
CA THR A 211 -4.75 -15.63 3.14
C THR A 211 -3.80 -16.75 2.68
N PRO A 212 -3.48 -17.73 3.54
CA PRO A 212 -2.72 -18.91 3.14
C PRO A 212 -3.45 -19.71 2.05
N LYS A 213 -2.71 -20.31 1.12
CA LYS A 213 -3.30 -21.04 -0.03
C LYS A 213 -4.25 -22.17 0.38
N ASP A 214 -3.94 -22.86 1.48
CA ASP A 214 -4.76 -23.94 2.04
C ASP A 214 -6.03 -23.44 2.76
N SER A 215 -6.13 -22.13 2.99
CA SER A 215 -7.17 -21.50 3.79
C SER A 215 -8.15 -20.65 2.96
N LEU A 216 -7.97 -20.61 1.64
CA LEU A 216 -8.78 -19.81 0.69
C LEU A 216 -10.29 -20.06 0.81
N PHE A 217 -10.69 -21.30 1.11
CA PHE A 217 -12.09 -21.70 1.25
C PHE A 217 -12.54 -21.85 2.72
N SER A 218 -11.78 -21.27 3.66
CA SER A 218 -12.14 -21.32 5.07
C SER A 218 -13.34 -20.42 5.38
N LYS A 219 -14.15 -20.81 6.37
CA LYS A 219 -15.27 -20.00 6.87
C LYS A 219 -14.84 -18.58 7.29
N ARG A 220 -13.60 -18.44 7.78
CA ARG A 220 -13.04 -17.14 8.19
C ARG A 220 -12.79 -16.23 6.99
N VAL A 221 -12.27 -16.75 5.88
CA VAL A 221 -12.09 -15.99 4.64
C VAL A 221 -13.43 -15.53 4.08
N PHE A 222 -14.40 -16.44 3.97
CA PHE A 222 -15.73 -16.08 3.48
C PHE A 222 -16.39 -15.01 4.34
N LYS A 223 -16.31 -15.11 5.66
CA LYS A 223 -16.85 -14.10 6.58
C LYS A 223 -16.13 -12.76 6.47
N CYS A 224 -14.81 -12.74 6.29
CA CYS A 224 -14.08 -11.50 6.04
C CYS A 224 -14.48 -10.86 4.71
N ARG A 225 -14.70 -11.67 3.66
CA ARG A 225 -15.14 -11.18 2.35
C ARG A 225 -16.56 -10.62 2.40
N GLU A 226 -17.50 -11.35 2.99
CA GLU A 226 -18.88 -10.89 3.25
C GLU A 226 -18.89 -9.54 3.98
N LYS A 227 -18.13 -9.43 5.07
CA LYS A 227 -17.97 -8.18 5.84
C LYS A 227 -17.40 -7.02 5.03
N LEU A 228 -16.49 -7.29 4.09
CA LEU A 228 -15.92 -6.27 3.23
C LEU A 228 -16.92 -5.85 2.15
N ASP A 229 -17.63 -6.80 1.56
CA ASP A 229 -18.64 -6.55 0.54
C ASP A 229 -19.81 -5.73 1.12
N GLU A 230 -20.26 -6.04 2.34
CA GLU A 230 -21.24 -5.24 3.08
C GLU A 230 -20.81 -3.76 3.21
N GLN A 231 -19.52 -3.49 3.44
CA GLN A 231 -19.01 -2.11 3.47
C GLN A 231 -19.02 -1.47 2.08
N ILE A 232 -18.56 -2.19 1.06
CA ILE A 232 -18.49 -1.70 -0.31
C ILE A 232 -19.89 -1.30 -0.83
N TYR A 233 -20.93 -2.05 -0.46
CA TYR A 233 -22.31 -1.77 -0.83
C TYR A 233 -23.03 -0.78 0.11
N SER A 234 -22.40 -0.37 1.21
CA SER A 234 -22.98 0.63 2.11
C SER A 234 -22.90 2.04 1.52
N SER A 235 -23.96 2.83 1.71
CA SER A 235 -23.98 4.23 1.26
C SER A 235 -22.94 5.05 2.03
N ASN A 236 -22.19 5.92 1.34
CA ASN A 236 -21.18 6.83 1.89
C ASN A 236 -19.95 6.17 2.52
N PHE A 237 -19.46 5.07 1.92
CA PHE A 237 -18.23 4.44 2.38
C PHE A 237 -16.98 5.20 1.90
N ASN A 238 -16.46 6.06 2.77
CA ASN A 238 -15.29 6.92 2.50
C ASN A 238 -13.97 6.15 2.27
N GLU A 239 -13.92 4.85 2.60
CA GLU A 239 -12.73 4.01 2.42
C GLU A 239 -12.88 3.03 1.24
N LEU A 240 -13.82 3.28 0.32
CA LEU A 240 -14.13 2.39 -0.79
C LEU A 240 -12.91 2.07 -1.67
N SER A 241 -12.11 3.09 -2.04
CA SER A 241 -10.87 2.86 -2.80
C SER A 241 -9.91 1.93 -2.05
N SER A 242 -9.73 2.15 -0.74
CA SER A 242 -8.87 1.33 0.13
C SER A 242 -9.36 -0.10 0.22
N ALA A 243 -10.67 -0.32 0.35
CA ALA A 243 -11.28 -1.65 0.34
C ALA A 243 -11.06 -2.36 -0.99
N LEU A 244 -11.26 -1.66 -2.12
CA LEU A 244 -11.06 -2.23 -3.45
C LEU A 244 -9.59 -2.60 -3.72
N THR A 245 -8.62 -1.93 -3.10
CA THR A 245 -7.19 -2.27 -3.34
C THR A 245 -6.83 -3.72 -3.01
N VAL A 246 -7.55 -4.37 -2.07
CA VAL A 246 -7.27 -5.77 -1.72
C VAL A 246 -7.59 -6.74 -2.86
N TYR A 247 -8.50 -6.36 -3.76
CA TYR A 247 -8.89 -7.18 -4.91
C TYR A 247 -7.72 -7.41 -5.88
N GLN A 248 -6.67 -6.60 -5.86
CA GLN A 248 -5.40 -6.94 -6.53
C GLN A 248 -4.84 -8.32 -6.13
N TYR A 249 -5.09 -8.76 -4.89
CA TYR A 249 -4.56 -10.03 -4.38
C TYR A 249 -5.58 -11.16 -4.36
N ILE A 250 -6.85 -10.82 -4.15
CA ILE A 250 -7.91 -11.82 -3.92
C ILE A 250 -8.87 -12.01 -5.09
N ALA A 251 -8.87 -11.11 -6.08
CA ALA A 251 -9.80 -11.20 -7.20
C ALA A 251 -9.53 -12.44 -8.06
N THR A 252 -10.61 -12.96 -8.61
CA THR A 252 -10.67 -14.05 -9.59
C THR A 252 -11.37 -13.57 -10.86
N GLU A 253 -11.46 -14.41 -11.90
CA GLU A 253 -12.24 -14.04 -13.10
C GLU A 253 -13.72 -13.76 -12.80
N GLU A 254 -14.29 -14.37 -11.76
CA GLU A 254 -15.68 -14.13 -11.32
C GLU A 254 -15.90 -12.71 -10.78
N ASP A 255 -14.82 -12.05 -10.33
CA ASP A 255 -14.86 -10.68 -9.80
C ASP A 255 -14.82 -9.61 -10.91
N ILE A 256 -14.54 -9.99 -12.15
CA ILE A 256 -14.39 -9.03 -13.27
C ILE A 256 -15.65 -8.18 -13.47
N PRO A 257 -16.89 -8.71 -13.51
CA PRO A 257 -18.08 -7.88 -13.68
C PRO A 257 -18.25 -6.87 -12.55
N PHE A 258 -17.99 -7.29 -11.31
CA PHE A 258 -18.02 -6.44 -10.12
C PHE A 258 -17.00 -5.31 -10.23
N LEU A 259 -15.73 -5.63 -10.49
CA LEU A 259 -14.66 -4.62 -10.63
C LEU A 259 -14.90 -3.69 -11.82
N THR A 260 -15.43 -4.21 -12.93
CA THR A 260 -15.77 -3.42 -14.11
C THR A 260 -16.84 -2.37 -13.80
N SER A 261 -17.81 -2.68 -12.92
CA SER A 261 -18.83 -1.71 -12.50
C SER A 261 -18.24 -0.49 -11.77
N PHE A 262 -17.17 -0.68 -10.99
CA PHE A 262 -16.46 0.41 -10.32
C PHE A 262 -15.51 1.15 -11.26
N MET A 263 -14.81 0.43 -12.14
CA MET A 263 -13.91 1.02 -13.14
C MET A 263 -14.66 1.91 -14.14
N ASN A 264 -15.92 1.59 -14.43
CA ASN A 264 -16.74 2.32 -15.40
C ASN A 264 -17.54 3.49 -14.78
N LYS A 265 -17.35 3.79 -13.49
CA LYS A 265 -17.88 5.04 -12.92
C LYS A 265 -17.29 6.24 -13.67
N ASP A 266 -18.03 7.35 -13.66
CA ASP A 266 -17.55 8.61 -14.20
C ASP A 266 -16.27 9.01 -13.46
N ILE A 267 -15.25 9.44 -14.20
CA ILE A 267 -13.99 9.88 -13.60
C ILE A 267 -14.14 11.35 -13.22
N ASP A 268 -14.39 11.59 -11.95
CA ASP A 268 -14.31 12.88 -11.28
C ASP A 268 -13.35 12.80 -10.08
N GLU A 269 -13.16 13.92 -9.38
CA GLU A 269 -12.26 13.98 -8.22
C GLU A 269 -12.64 12.99 -7.12
N ASP A 270 -13.92 12.64 -7.00
CA ASP A 270 -14.46 11.75 -5.97
C ASP A 270 -14.29 10.26 -6.33
N ASN A 271 -14.32 9.93 -7.62
CA ASN A 271 -14.34 8.55 -8.10
C ASN A 271 -13.00 8.05 -8.69
N ILE A 272 -12.01 8.92 -8.88
CA ILE A 272 -10.75 8.54 -9.55
C ILE A 272 -9.98 7.44 -8.81
N GLU A 273 -9.88 7.50 -7.49
CA GLU A 273 -9.21 6.48 -6.66
C GLU A 273 -9.95 5.14 -6.68
N ILE A 274 -11.28 5.16 -6.71
CA ILE A 274 -12.12 3.97 -6.83
C ILE A 274 -11.88 3.30 -8.19
N THR A 275 -11.87 4.12 -9.26
CA THR A 275 -11.66 3.68 -10.63
C THR A 275 -10.27 3.07 -10.81
N MET A 276 -9.23 3.72 -10.27
CA MET A 276 -7.85 3.22 -10.31
C MET A 276 -7.69 1.90 -9.54
N ALA A 277 -8.27 1.79 -8.34
CA ALA A 277 -8.19 0.57 -7.54
C ALA A 277 -8.83 -0.62 -8.27
N ALA A 278 -10.00 -0.42 -8.90
CA ALA A 278 -10.67 -1.43 -9.69
C ALA A 278 -9.87 -1.82 -10.95
N ALA A 279 -9.34 -0.83 -11.68
CA ALA A 279 -8.48 -1.07 -12.84
C ALA A 279 -7.22 -1.87 -12.49
N ASN A 280 -6.55 -1.51 -11.39
CA ASN A 280 -5.39 -2.24 -10.88
C ASN A 280 -5.71 -3.69 -10.51
N ALA A 281 -6.87 -3.94 -9.89
CA ALA A 281 -7.33 -5.30 -9.58
C ALA A 281 -7.58 -6.12 -10.86
N ILE A 282 -8.26 -5.55 -11.86
CA ILE A 282 -8.50 -6.19 -13.16
C ILE A 282 -7.17 -6.57 -13.85
N LEU A 283 -6.21 -5.65 -13.88
CA LEU A 283 -4.89 -5.94 -14.47
C LEU A 283 -4.14 -7.04 -13.70
N SER A 284 -4.32 -7.12 -12.39
CA SER A 284 -3.72 -8.16 -11.56
C SER A 284 -4.30 -9.54 -11.89
N VAL A 285 -5.61 -9.64 -12.14
CA VAL A 285 -6.23 -10.87 -12.66
C VAL A 285 -5.65 -11.23 -14.03
N ALA A 286 -5.47 -10.25 -14.93
CA ALA A 286 -4.90 -10.46 -16.26
C ALA A 286 -3.48 -11.05 -16.22
N GLY A 287 -2.62 -10.43 -15.41
CA GLY A 287 -1.20 -10.79 -15.32
C GLY A 287 -0.95 -12.08 -14.55
N ALA A 288 -1.88 -12.51 -13.70
CA ALA A 288 -1.73 -13.72 -12.91
C ALA A 288 -1.93 -15.01 -13.72
N GLY A 289 -2.49 -14.95 -14.94
CA GLY A 289 -2.85 -16.13 -15.72
C GLY A 289 -3.73 -17.12 -14.93
N ARG A 290 -4.57 -16.59 -14.03
CA ARG A 290 -5.46 -17.33 -13.13
C ARG A 290 -6.86 -17.37 -13.68
#